data_AF-H2Z4D5-F1
#
_entry.id   AF-H2Z4D5-F1
#
_cell.length_a   1.000
_cell.length_b   1.000
_cell.length_c   1.000
_cell.angle_alpha   90.00
_cell.angle_beta   90.00
_cell.angle_gamma   90.00
#
_symmetry.space_group_name_H-M   'P 1'
#
loop_
_entity.id
_entity.type
_entity.pdbx_description
1 polymer ?
#
loop_
_entity_poly.entity_id
_entity_poly.type
_entity_poly.pdbx_seq_one_letter_code
_entity_poly.pdbx_strand_id
1 'polypeptide(L)'
;MNLRSMEPSSIRTLLRNGEHKREPTTYWAEGYKQTNLAILPRKLAKDFEEFARGNLGALPLLYVSKAGELSAGYLGKNSDVRTDAPAYQIVANKTRTIVDNLLEFDWSDMVTFYIGCSFSFTQILVENKLLTPSTKGVSIFRTNIDCYESGPFKCKMVVSMKAISKHALSKIHQITSKFPDVHGAPIHYGNPERLHR
;
A
#
# COMPACT_ATOMS: atom_id res chain seq x y z
N MET A 1 4.56 1.63 -24.76
CA MET A 1 5.32 0.72 -23.89
C MET A 1 4.33 -0.06 -23.03
N ASN A 2 4.48 -1.38 -22.86
CA ASN A 2 3.52 -2.17 -22.09
C ASN A 2 3.96 -2.30 -20.62
N LEU A 3 3.62 -1.32 -19.78
CA LEU A 3 3.97 -1.29 -18.34
C LEU A 3 3.41 -2.49 -17.56
N ARG A 4 2.37 -3.15 -18.08
CA ARG A 4 1.75 -4.31 -17.44
C ARG A 4 2.70 -5.49 -17.35
N SER A 5 3.41 -5.83 -18.42
CA SER A 5 4.30 -7.00 -18.46
C SER A 5 5.78 -6.67 -18.20
N MET A 6 6.07 -5.46 -17.73
CA MET A 6 7.45 -5.02 -17.48
C MET A 6 7.96 -5.49 -16.12
N GLU A 7 9.24 -5.84 -16.08
CA GLU A 7 9.96 -6.15 -14.85
C GLU A 7 9.97 -4.97 -13.88
N PRO A 8 9.79 -5.19 -12.56
CA PRO A 8 9.75 -4.11 -11.57
C PRO A 8 10.98 -3.20 -11.59
N SER A 9 12.17 -3.74 -11.86
CA SER A 9 13.41 -2.96 -11.95
C SER A 9 13.35 -1.94 -13.10
N SER A 10 12.83 -2.33 -14.26
CA SER A 10 12.67 -1.45 -15.42
C SER A 10 11.66 -0.35 -15.13
N ILE A 11 10.52 -0.68 -14.49
CA ILE A 11 9.52 0.31 -14.09
C ILE A 11 10.11 1.33 -13.11
N ARG A 12 10.85 0.87 -12.09
CA ARG A 12 11.52 1.77 -11.14
C ARG A 12 12.53 2.69 -11.83
N THR A 13 13.24 2.20 -12.85
CA THR A 13 14.13 3.05 -13.67
C THR A 13 13.38 4.15 -14.41
N LEU A 14 12.22 3.85 -15.02
CA LEU A 14 11.39 4.86 -15.67
C LEU A 14 10.95 5.94 -14.68
N LEU A 15 10.43 5.52 -13.51
CA LEU A 15 10.00 6.42 -12.45
C LEU A 15 11.15 7.30 -11.95
N ARG A 16 12.33 6.71 -11.74
CA ARG A 16 13.55 7.41 -11.34
C ARG A 16 14.00 8.46 -12.35
N ASN A 17 13.80 8.19 -13.63
CA ASN A 17 14.09 9.14 -14.71
C ASN A 17 13.03 10.25 -14.84
N GLY A 18 12.01 10.25 -13.97
CA GLY A 18 10.94 11.24 -13.96
C GLY A 18 9.83 10.97 -14.99
N GLU A 19 9.76 9.75 -15.54
CA GLU A 19 8.65 9.32 -16.38
C GLU A 19 7.45 8.89 -15.53
N HIS A 20 6.24 8.98 -16.09
CA HIS A 20 4.99 8.56 -15.44
C HIS A 20 4.70 9.18 -14.05
N LYS A 21 5.11 10.44 -13.86
CA LYS A 21 4.86 11.20 -12.63
C LYS A 21 3.37 11.31 -12.34
N ARG A 22 3.00 11.03 -11.09
CA ARG A 22 1.63 11.13 -10.56
C ARG A 22 0.61 10.24 -11.29
N GLU A 23 1.09 9.25 -12.05
CA GLU A 23 0.23 8.24 -12.66
C GLU A 23 -0.11 7.12 -11.67
N PRO A 24 -1.33 6.56 -11.71
CA PRO A 24 -1.67 5.38 -10.93
C PRO A 24 -0.91 4.15 -11.44
N THR A 25 -0.27 3.41 -10.54
CA THR A 25 0.51 2.19 -10.88
C THR A 25 -0.34 0.92 -10.97
N THR A 26 -1.67 1.05 -10.92
CA THR A 26 -2.58 -0.10 -10.97
C THR A 26 -2.32 -0.92 -12.24
N TYR A 27 -2.18 -2.24 -12.10
CA TYR A 27 -1.88 -3.19 -13.18
C TYR A 27 -0.48 -3.10 -13.80
N TRP A 28 0.46 -2.36 -13.22
CA TRP A 28 1.87 -2.38 -13.63
C TRP A 28 2.62 -3.56 -13.00
N ALA A 29 3.61 -4.10 -13.71
CA ALA A 29 4.40 -5.27 -13.29
C ALA A 29 3.52 -6.44 -12.79
N GLU A 30 2.69 -6.94 -13.68
CA GLU A 30 1.82 -8.09 -13.49
C GLU A 30 2.58 -9.29 -12.90
N GLY A 31 2.01 -9.93 -11.88
CA GLY A 31 2.65 -11.02 -11.15
C GLY A 31 3.56 -10.60 -9.99
N TYR A 32 3.86 -9.29 -9.84
CA TYR A 32 4.68 -8.78 -8.74
C TYR A 32 3.84 -8.09 -7.65
N LYS A 33 4.35 -8.12 -6.41
CA LYS A 33 3.76 -7.37 -5.29
C LYS A 33 4.08 -5.87 -5.45
N GLN A 34 3.06 -5.03 -5.32
CA GLN A 34 3.24 -3.58 -5.13
C GLN A 34 3.09 -3.25 -3.64
N THR A 35 3.75 -2.20 -3.17
CA THR A 35 3.76 -1.81 -1.76
C THR A 35 3.32 -0.37 -1.59
N ASN A 36 2.52 -0.11 -0.56
CA ASN A 36 2.36 1.22 -0.01
C ASN A 36 3.61 1.58 0.80
N LEU A 37 3.92 2.88 0.90
CA LEU A 37 5.06 3.38 1.65
C LEU A 37 4.59 4.25 2.82
N ALA A 38 5.16 4.01 3.99
CA ALA A 38 5.17 4.98 5.08
C ALA A 38 6.63 5.26 5.45
N ILE A 39 7.03 6.53 5.49
CA ILE A 39 8.40 6.96 5.76
C ILE A 39 8.36 7.86 6.98
N LEU A 40 9.14 7.51 8.00
CA LEU A 40 9.12 8.18 9.30
C LEU A 40 10.54 8.35 9.85
N PRO A 41 10.82 9.42 10.62
CA PRO A 41 12.05 9.52 11.39
C PRO A 41 12.21 8.33 12.34
N ARG A 42 13.44 7.86 12.53
CA ARG A 42 13.79 6.68 13.33
C ARG A 42 13.19 6.70 14.73
N LYS A 43 13.08 7.88 15.35
CA LYS A 43 12.46 8.04 16.69
C LYS A 43 11.02 7.55 16.79
N LEU A 44 10.28 7.49 15.67
CA LEU A 44 8.90 7.00 15.60
C LEU A 44 8.79 5.57 15.08
N ALA A 45 9.89 5.00 14.58
CA ALA A 45 9.87 3.75 13.84
C ALA A 45 9.42 2.56 14.71
N LYS A 46 9.91 2.48 15.95
CA LYS A 46 9.54 1.39 16.87
C LYS A 46 8.02 1.38 17.15
N ASP A 47 7.47 2.53 17.51
CA ASP A 47 6.06 2.66 17.83
C ASP A 47 5.19 2.37 16.60
N PHE A 48 5.62 2.81 15.40
CA PHE A 48 4.90 2.53 14.16
C PHE A 48 4.97 1.07 13.75
N GLU A 49 6.11 0.39 13.98
CA GLU A 49 6.22 -1.04 13.71
C GLU A 49 5.27 -1.83 14.61
N GLU A 50 5.23 -1.52 15.91
CA GLU A 50 4.29 -2.14 16.85
C GLU A 50 2.84 -1.82 16.47
N PHE A 51 2.55 -0.57 16.09
CA PHE A 51 1.24 -0.16 15.59
C PHE A 51 0.83 -1.01 14.37
N ALA A 52 1.71 -1.18 13.39
CA ALA A 52 1.40 -1.95 12.19
C ALA A 52 1.26 -3.45 12.48
N ARG A 53 2.10 -4.03 13.35
CA ARG A 53 1.99 -5.42 13.81
C ARG A 53 0.71 -5.68 14.63
N GLY A 54 0.20 -4.70 15.36
CA GLY A 54 -1.10 -4.77 16.02
C GLY A 54 -2.29 -4.69 15.05
N ASN A 55 -2.04 -4.28 13.80
CA ASN A 55 -3.07 -4.00 12.79
C ASN A 55 -2.81 -4.73 11.45
N LEU A 56 -2.28 -5.96 11.47
CA LEU A 56 -1.77 -6.67 10.27
C LEU A 56 -2.73 -6.76 9.07
N GLY A 57 -4.04 -6.83 9.30
CA GLY A 57 -5.01 -6.81 8.19
C GLY A 57 -5.04 -5.46 7.45
N ALA A 58 -4.92 -4.36 8.18
CA ALA A 58 -4.88 -3.01 7.60
C ALA A 58 -3.47 -2.62 7.13
N LEU A 59 -2.43 -3.04 7.87
CA LEU A 59 -1.04 -2.66 7.67
C LEU A 59 -0.14 -3.90 7.59
N PRO A 60 -0.29 -4.76 6.56
CA PRO A 60 0.55 -5.93 6.40
C PRO A 60 1.99 -5.50 6.11
N LEU A 61 2.87 -5.58 7.11
CA LEU A 61 4.28 -5.22 6.96
C LEU A 61 5.03 -6.28 6.16
N LEU A 62 5.58 -5.88 5.02
CA LEU A 62 6.40 -6.74 4.16
C LEU A 62 7.89 -6.57 4.44
N TYR A 63 8.33 -5.33 4.70
CA TYR A 63 9.71 -4.99 5.03
C TYR A 63 9.78 -3.68 5.80
N VAL A 64 10.73 -3.59 6.72
CA VAL A 64 11.11 -2.35 7.42
C VAL A 64 12.59 -2.11 7.14
N SER A 65 12.91 -0.96 6.58
CA SER A 65 14.29 -0.62 6.25
C SER A 65 15.09 -0.30 7.51
N LYS A 66 16.42 -0.39 7.43
CA LYS A 66 17.28 0.30 8.41
C LYS A 66 17.14 1.81 8.22
N ALA A 67 17.49 2.58 9.26
CA ALA A 67 17.60 4.03 9.12
C ALA A 67 18.67 4.37 8.06
N GLY A 68 18.35 5.27 7.13
CA GLY A 68 19.25 5.64 6.03
C GLY A 68 19.28 4.65 4.87
N GLU A 69 18.61 3.51 4.95
CA GLU A 69 18.55 2.56 3.85
C GLU A 69 17.62 3.06 2.73
N LEU A 70 18.12 3.04 1.50
CA LEU A 70 17.41 3.49 0.31
C LEU A 70 16.61 2.37 -0.38
N SER A 71 17.10 1.14 -0.27
CA SER A 71 16.51 -0.01 -0.94
C SER A 71 15.43 -0.68 -0.09
N ALA A 72 14.51 -1.37 -0.76
CA ALA A 72 13.53 -2.27 -0.14
C ALA A 72 14.14 -3.62 0.32
N GLY A 73 15.42 -3.64 0.72
CA GLY A 73 16.14 -4.85 1.09
C GLY A 73 16.00 -5.99 0.07
N TYR A 74 15.58 -7.15 0.54
CA TYR A 74 15.39 -8.35 -0.29
C TYR A 74 14.16 -8.27 -1.22
N LEU A 75 13.21 -7.37 -0.96
CA LEU A 75 12.02 -7.20 -1.82
C LEU A 75 12.34 -6.49 -3.14
N GLY A 76 13.38 -5.65 -3.15
CA GLY A 76 13.70 -4.81 -4.29
C GLY A 76 15.16 -4.39 -4.27
N LYS A 77 16.05 -5.26 -4.73
CA LYS A 77 17.46 -4.92 -4.92
C LYS A 77 17.59 -3.72 -5.86
N ASN A 78 18.55 -2.84 -5.56
CA ASN A 78 18.86 -1.62 -6.35
C ASN A 78 17.67 -0.66 -6.51
N SER A 79 16.68 -0.73 -5.62
CA SER A 79 15.66 0.30 -5.50
C SER A 79 16.20 1.51 -4.74
N ASP A 80 15.66 2.68 -5.06
CA ASP A 80 15.83 3.91 -4.30
C ASP A 80 14.44 4.50 -4.02
N VAL A 81 14.01 4.36 -2.78
CA VAL A 81 12.70 4.84 -2.29
C VAL A 81 12.48 6.34 -2.45
N ARG A 82 13.53 7.13 -2.72
CA ARG A 82 13.38 8.57 -2.93
C ARG A 82 12.89 8.93 -4.33
N THR A 83 13.04 8.00 -5.28
CA THR A 83 12.82 8.27 -6.72
C THR A 83 11.95 7.24 -7.41
N ASP A 84 11.85 6.03 -6.88
CA ASP A 84 11.26 4.89 -7.58
C ASP A 84 9.72 4.77 -7.43
N ALA A 85 9.06 5.88 -7.08
CA ALA A 85 7.61 5.99 -6.98
C ALA A 85 7.14 7.20 -7.80
N PRO A 86 5.91 7.17 -8.36
CA PRO A 86 5.42 8.24 -9.23
C PRO A 86 5.18 9.58 -8.52
N ALA A 87 4.95 9.54 -7.21
CA ALA A 87 4.78 10.73 -6.36
C ALA A 87 4.85 10.35 -4.88
N TYR A 88 5.14 11.33 -4.04
CA TYR A 88 5.12 11.23 -2.58
C TYR A 88 4.22 12.30 -2.00
N GLN A 89 3.51 11.96 -0.92
CA GLN A 89 2.75 12.92 -0.14
C GLN A 89 3.46 13.15 1.19
N ILE A 90 4.03 14.34 1.36
CA ILE A 90 4.65 14.77 2.60
C ILE A 90 3.57 15.34 3.50
N VAL A 91 3.53 14.90 4.76
CA VAL A 91 2.63 15.40 5.78
C VAL A 91 3.45 15.97 6.93
N ALA A 92 3.48 17.29 7.06
CA ALA A 92 4.22 18.00 8.10
C ALA A 92 3.40 19.19 8.62
N ASN A 93 3.36 19.39 9.93
CA ASN A 93 2.65 20.50 10.58
C ASN A 93 1.19 20.69 10.09
N LYS A 94 0.48 19.58 9.86
CA LYS A 94 -0.89 19.52 9.31
C LYS A 94 -1.03 19.97 7.84
N THR A 95 0.07 20.31 7.17
CA THR A 95 0.11 20.60 5.73
C THR A 95 0.39 19.32 4.95
N ARG A 96 -0.20 19.22 3.75
CA ARG A 96 0.07 18.14 2.79
C ARG A 96 0.64 18.72 1.51
N THR A 97 1.79 18.21 1.10
CA THR A 97 2.46 18.62 -0.13
C THR A 97 2.76 17.39 -0.97
N ILE A 98 2.46 17.45 -2.27
CA ILE A 98 2.80 16.39 -3.23
C ILE A 98 4.09 16.79 -3.94
N VAL A 99 5.05 15.88 -3.93
CA VAL A 99 6.34 16.02 -4.63
C VAL A 99 6.60 14.81 -5.51
N ASP A 100 7.44 14.99 -6.54
CA ASP A 100 7.74 13.91 -7.49
C ASP A 100 8.89 13.02 -7.00
N ASN A 101 9.75 13.51 -6.10
CA ASN A 101 10.86 12.77 -5.49
C ASN A 101 11.19 13.32 -4.10
N LEU A 102 12.07 12.61 -3.37
CA LEU A 102 12.52 12.95 -2.02
C LEU A 102 14.04 13.22 -1.94
N LEU A 103 14.68 13.59 -3.05
CA LEU A 103 16.14 13.77 -3.09
C LEU A 103 16.65 14.92 -2.21
N GLU A 104 15.80 15.92 -1.95
CA GLU A 104 16.14 17.08 -1.11
C GLU A 104 16.10 16.78 0.40
N PHE A 105 15.61 15.61 0.81
CA PHE A 105 15.50 15.24 2.22
C PHE A 105 16.76 14.51 2.69
N ASP A 106 17.23 14.85 3.90
CA ASP A 106 18.22 14.03 4.58
C ASP A 106 17.60 12.67 4.93
N TRP A 107 18.21 11.62 4.38
CA TRP A 107 17.74 10.26 4.54
C TRP A 107 18.33 9.54 5.75
N SER A 108 19.40 10.08 6.35
CA SER A 108 20.22 9.38 7.35
C SER A 108 19.45 8.87 8.57
N ASP A 109 18.36 9.55 8.96
CA ASP A 109 17.49 9.18 10.08
C ASP A 109 16.11 8.65 9.63
N MET A 110 15.89 8.40 8.34
CA MET A 110 14.59 7.96 7.82
C MET A 110 14.49 6.43 7.78
N VAL A 111 13.34 5.92 8.23
CA VAL A 111 12.95 4.50 8.15
C VAL A 111 11.74 4.37 7.22
N THR A 112 11.82 3.43 6.28
CA THR A 112 10.75 3.13 5.33
C THR A 112 10.06 1.82 5.69
N PHE A 113 8.74 1.88 5.77
CA PHE A 113 7.85 0.74 5.93
C PHE A 113 7.20 0.41 4.60
N TYR A 114 7.47 -0.79 4.11
CA TYR A 114 6.86 -1.35 2.90
C TYR A 114 5.65 -2.17 3.33
N ILE A 115 4.47 -1.63 3.06
CA ILE A 115 3.19 -2.18 3.49
C ILE A 115 2.54 -2.84 2.26
N GLY A 116 2.01 -4.04 2.43
CA GLY A 116 1.30 -4.75 1.37
C GLY A 116 0.15 -3.93 0.78
N CYS A 117 -0.15 -4.21 -0.49
CA CYS A 117 -1.18 -3.50 -1.22
C CYS A 117 -2.22 -4.45 -1.81
N SER A 118 -3.50 -4.09 -1.69
CA SER A 118 -4.64 -4.85 -2.23
C SER A 118 -4.66 -5.00 -3.75
N PHE A 119 -3.78 -4.29 -4.47
CA PHE A 119 -3.66 -4.44 -5.93
C PHE A 119 -3.23 -5.85 -6.33
N SER A 120 -2.43 -6.52 -5.51
CA SER A 120 -1.92 -7.86 -5.82
C SER A 120 -3.01 -8.93 -5.94
N PHE A 121 -4.12 -8.85 -5.19
CA PHE A 121 -5.25 -9.76 -5.39
C PHE A 121 -6.31 -9.21 -6.36
N THR A 122 -6.32 -7.90 -6.64
CA THR A 122 -7.28 -7.29 -7.58
C THR A 122 -7.18 -7.95 -8.96
N GLN A 123 -5.96 -8.24 -9.40
CA GLN A 123 -5.71 -8.97 -10.65
C GLN A 123 -6.30 -10.39 -10.62
N ILE A 124 -6.02 -11.16 -9.56
CA ILE A 124 -6.54 -12.53 -9.39
C ILE A 124 -8.08 -12.53 -9.44
N LEU A 125 -8.72 -11.54 -8.82
CA LEU A 125 -10.17 -11.40 -8.85
C LEU A 125 -10.71 -11.07 -10.24
N VAL A 126 -10.03 -10.22 -11.00
CA VAL A 126 -10.38 -9.89 -12.39
C VAL A 126 -10.25 -11.12 -13.29
N GLU A 127 -9.15 -11.85 -13.22
CA GLU A 127 -8.91 -13.06 -14.02
C GLU A 127 -9.95 -14.16 -13.74
N ASN A 128 -10.37 -14.27 -12.48
CA ASN A 128 -11.43 -15.19 -12.06
C ASN A 128 -12.85 -14.70 -12.37
N LYS A 129 -13.01 -13.54 -13.04
CA LYS A 129 -14.30 -12.90 -13.32
C LYS A 129 -15.12 -12.60 -12.07
N LEU A 130 -14.45 -12.34 -10.95
CA LEU A 130 -15.05 -12.02 -9.64
C LEU A 130 -15.10 -10.52 -9.35
N LEU A 131 -14.36 -9.73 -10.12
CA LEU A 131 -14.30 -8.28 -10.02
C LEU A 131 -14.24 -7.68 -11.42
N THR A 132 -15.10 -6.69 -11.69
CA THR A 132 -15.00 -5.90 -12.93
C THR A 132 -13.85 -4.90 -12.80
N PRO A 133 -12.89 -4.88 -13.75
CA PRO A 133 -11.85 -3.86 -13.77
C PRO A 133 -12.46 -2.45 -13.78
N SER A 134 -11.93 -1.57 -12.94
CA SER A 134 -12.26 -0.15 -12.95
C SER A 134 -11.01 0.66 -13.27
N THR A 135 -11.16 1.65 -14.14
CA THR A 135 -10.14 2.68 -14.39
C THR A 135 -10.16 3.77 -13.32
N LYS A 136 -11.26 3.91 -12.59
CA LYS A 136 -11.36 4.77 -11.40
C LYS A 136 -10.74 4.02 -10.21
N GLY A 137 -9.97 4.74 -9.38
CA GLY A 137 -9.32 4.19 -8.19
C GLY A 137 -10.30 3.53 -7.22
N VAL A 138 -9.77 2.81 -6.22
CA VAL A 138 -10.62 2.13 -5.23
C VAL A 138 -11.27 3.16 -4.31
N SER A 139 -12.56 2.98 -3.97
CA SER A 139 -13.22 3.82 -2.98
C SER A 139 -12.72 3.51 -1.57
N ILE A 140 -12.28 4.53 -0.84
CA ILE A 140 -11.65 4.41 0.47
C ILE A 140 -12.52 5.12 1.52
N PHE A 141 -12.77 4.47 2.65
CA PHE A 141 -13.64 4.97 3.72
C PHE A 141 -12.99 4.82 5.08
N ARG A 142 -13.19 5.81 5.96
CA ARG A 142 -12.80 5.73 7.39
C ARG A 142 -13.96 5.11 8.18
N THR A 143 -13.70 4.03 8.89
CA THR A 143 -14.69 3.33 9.73
C THR A 143 -14.73 3.89 11.16
N ASN A 144 -15.53 3.28 12.03
CA ASN A 144 -15.54 3.47 13.48
C ASN A 144 -14.74 2.40 14.24
N ILE A 145 -14.15 1.43 13.54
CA ILE A 145 -13.29 0.41 14.15
C ILE A 145 -11.98 1.09 14.56
N ASP A 146 -11.63 1.03 15.84
CA ASP A 146 -10.34 1.50 16.34
C ASP A 146 -9.21 0.55 15.90
N CYS A 147 -8.11 1.14 15.45
CA CYS A 147 -6.87 0.39 15.30
C CYS A 147 -6.26 0.12 16.68
N TYR A 148 -5.50 -0.98 16.81
CA TYR A 148 -4.58 -1.15 17.94
C TYR A 148 -3.67 0.07 18.04
N GLU A 149 -3.53 0.64 19.24
CA GLU A 149 -2.77 1.87 19.48
C GLU A 149 -1.34 1.56 19.90
N SER A 150 -0.36 2.36 19.45
CA SER A 150 1.03 2.25 19.91
C SER A 150 1.72 3.61 19.81
N GLY A 151 2.34 4.05 20.90
CA GLY A 151 2.98 5.37 21.02
C GLY A 151 2.03 6.50 20.54
N PRO A 152 2.45 7.36 19.59
CA PRO A 152 1.61 8.44 19.09
C PRO A 152 0.57 7.98 18.04
N PHE A 153 0.56 6.70 17.64
CA PHE A 153 -0.29 6.19 16.57
C PHE A 153 -1.62 5.68 17.11
N LYS A 154 -2.67 6.45 16.83
CA LYS A 154 -4.07 6.15 17.14
C LYS A 154 -4.96 6.65 16.02
N CYS A 155 -5.73 5.77 15.40
CA CYS A 155 -6.67 6.15 14.36
C CYS A 155 -7.82 5.14 14.23
N LYS A 156 -8.81 5.53 13.43
CA LYS A 156 -9.83 4.60 12.95
C LYS A 156 -9.34 3.87 11.71
N MET A 157 -9.67 2.60 11.59
CA MET A 157 -9.33 1.77 10.44
C MET A 157 -9.93 2.34 9.16
N VAL A 158 -9.11 2.37 8.12
CA VAL A 158 -9.50 2.77 6.77
C VAL A 158 -9.68 1.51 5.92
N VAL A 159 -10.79 1.44 5.20
CA VAL A 159 -11.15 0.29 4.36
C VAL A 159 -11.27 0.71 2.91
N SER A 160 -11.02 -0.25 2.01
CA SER A 160 -11.31 -0.11 0.59
C SER A 160 -12.58 -0.90 0.24
N MET A 161 -13.47 -0.32 -0.55
CA MET A 161 -14.73 -0.96 -0.96
C MET A 161 -14.69 -1.31 -2.44
N LYS A 162 -15.19 -2.49 -2.78
CA LYS A 162 -15.40 -2.93 -4.16
C LYS A 162 -16.82 -3.46 -4.31
N ALA A 163 -17.51 -3.03 -5.37
CA ALA A 163 -18.81 -3.57 -5.74
C ALA A 163 -18.62 -4.99 -6.30
N ILE A 164 -19.21 -5.97 -5.62
CA ILE A 164 -19.01 -7.40 -5.89
C ILE A 164 -20.38 -8.09 -5.89
N SER A 165 -20.57 -9.02 -6.82
CA SER A 165 -21.77 -9.88 -6.84
C SER A 165 -21.86 -10.71 -5.55
N LYS A 166 -23.06 -10.77 -4.96
CA LYS A 166 -23.32 -11.55 -3.73
C LYS A 166 -22.90 -13.02 -3.88
N HIS A 167 -23.04 -13.61 -5.06
CA HIS A 167 -22.66 -14.99 -5.35
C HIS A 167 -21.14 -15.23 -5.34
N ALA A 168 -20.34 -14.17 -5.52
CA ALA A 168 -18.89 -14.25 -5.55
C ALA A 168 -18.25 -14.14 -4.15
N LEU A 169 -18.99 -13.73 -3.12
CA LEU A 169 -18.44 -13.38 -1.80
C LEU A 169 -17.65 -14.53 -1.15
N SER A 170 -18.19 -15.75 -1.17
CA SER A 170 -17.51 -16.92 -0.60
C SER A 170 -16.19 -17.22 -1.33
N LYS A 171 -16.19 -17.15 -2.67
CA LYS A 171 -14.98 -17.42 -3.46
C LYS A 171 -13.93 -16.32 -3.26
N ILE A 172 -14.35 -15.06 -3.16
CA ILE A 172 -13.45 -13.94 -2.83
C ILE A 172 -12.84 -14.13 -1.47
N HIS A 173 -13.63 -14.47 -0.45
CA HIS A 173 -13.12 -14.74 0.89
C HIS A 173 -12.05 -15.84 0.85
N GLN A 174 -12.33 -16.97 0.19
CA GLN A 174 -11.39 -18.08 0.08
C GLN A 174 -10.09 -17.73 -0.66
N ILE A 175 -10.17 -16.93 -1.74
CA ILE A 175 -8.99 -16.51 -2.49
C ILE A 175 -8.16 -15.54 -1.65
N THR A 176 -8.78 -14.47 -1.15
CA THR A 176 -8.09 -13.39 -0.44
C THR A 176 -7.53 -13.82 0.91
N SER A 177 -8.16 -14.76 1.61
CA SER A 177 -7.64 -15.33 2.87
C SER A 177 -6.25 -15.98 2.74
N LYS A 178 -5.86 -16.40 1.53
CA LYS A 178 -4.54 -17.00 1.27
C LYS A 178 -3.42 -15.95 1.14
N PHE A 179 -3.76 -14.67 1.17
CA PHE A 179 -2.83 -13.57 0.95
C PHE A 179 -2.84 -12.56 2.10
N PRO A 180 -2.51 -12.98 3.35
CA PRO A 180 -2.50 -12.09 4.51
C PRO A 180 -1.54 -10.91 4.34
N ASP A 181 -0.43 -11.14 3.63
CA ASP A 181 0.59 -10.15 3.28
C ASP A 181 0.10 -8.97 2.42
N VAL A 182 -1.12 -9.03 1.87
CA VAL A 182 -1.73 -7.97 1.05
C VAL A 182 -3.16 -7.69 1.47
N HIS A 183 -3.38 -7.58 2.78
CA HIS A 183 -4.62 -7.31 3.52
C HIS A 183 -5.53 -8.50 3.82
N GLY A 184 -5.41 -9.60 3.08
CA GLY A 184 -6.18 -10.80 3.36
C GLY A 184 -7.69 -10.65 3.10
N ALA A 185 -8.48 -11.39 3.86
CA ALA A 185 -9.93 -11.48 3.68
C ALA A 185 -10.67 -10.16 3.95
N PRO A 186 -11.80 -9.88 3.26
CA PRO A 186 -12.64 -8.74 3.58
C PRO A 186 -13.13 -8.79 5.03
N ILE A 187 -13.04 -7.65 5.72
CA ILE A 187 -13.47 -7.53 7.12
C ILE A 187 -14.98 -7.31 7.27
N HIS A 188 -15.68 -7.00 6.18
CA HIS A 188 -17.11 -6.69 6.20
C HIS A 188 -17.76 -6.94 4.84
N TYR A 189 -19.05 -7.31 4.88
CA TYR A 189 -19.92 -7.46 3.71
C TYR A 189 -21.28 -6.82 3.99
N GLY A 190 -21.86 -6.15 3.00
CA GLY A 190 -23.22 -5.64 3.07
C GLY A 190 -23.31 -4.23 3.68
N ASN A 191 -24.24 -4.02 4.62
CA ASN A 191 -24.65 -2.69 5.08
C ASN A 191 -23.45 -1.88 5.63
N PRO A 192 -23.05 -0.76 5.00
CA PRO A 192 -21.91 0.04 5.44
C PRO A 192 -22.10 0.66 6.83
N GLU A 193 -23.34 0.91 7.29
CA GLU A 193 -23.58 1.47 8.63
C GLU A 193 -23.00 0.63 9.76
N ARG A 194 -22.82 -0.68 9.56
CA ARG A 194 -22.19 -1.56 10.57
C ARG A 194 -20.70 -1.25 10.79
N LEU A 195 -20.08 -0.46 9.91
CA LEU A 195 -18.72 0.06 10.07
C LEU A 195 -18.68 1.51 10.55
N HIS A 196 -19.83 2.15 10.78
CA HIS A 196 -19.95 3.59 11.10
C HIS A 196 -20.88 3.90 12.29
N ARG A 197 -21.33 2.89 13.04
CA ARG A 197 -22.09 3.08 14.28
C ARG A 197 -21.17 3.16 15.49
#